data_AF-A0A9P6UJ08-F1
#
_entry.id   AF-A0A9P6UJ08-F1
#
_cell.length_a   1.000
_cell.length_b   1.000
_cell.length_c   1.000
_cell.angle_alpha   90.00
_cell.angle_beta   90.00
_cell.angle_gamma   90.00
#
_symmetry.space_group_name_H-M   'P 1'
#
loop_
_entity.id
_entity.type
_entity.pdbx_description
1 polymer ?
#
loop_
_entity_poly.entity_id
_entity_poly.type
_entity_poly.pdbx_seq_one_letter_code
_entity_poly.pdbx_strand_id
1 'polypeptide(L)'
;MHHHLPDNPQPIVRVDVLSFFTKIRRVYTRHSDNKAKAHIILFEHIIKYGNPSHMVFYVDGAPAFEKKETHRKRNEKQVKALKNAKVAIETLSNRVMQGKPPTKQMFKNVESSLRGGFKWSLHDREDFVEFLRGRQLDARLCPTEADVAIAADCQPQDIILTQDFDFFAYDSVTTIWRPVGKWDEVKVLEY
;
A
#
# COMPACT_ATOMS: atom_id res chain seq x y z
N MET A 1 40.07 16.88 18.20
CA MET A 1 38.88 16.60 19.05
C MET A 1 37.97 15.72 18.25
N HIS A 2 37.93 14.43 18.58
CA HIS A 2 36.98 13.49 17.99
C HIS A 2 35.61 13.77 18.59
N HIS A 3 34.69 14.33 17.79
CA HIS A 3 33.29 14.35 18.18
C HIS A 3 32.78 12.91 18.10
N HIS A 4 32.71 12.24 19.26
CA HIS A 4 31.85 11.08 19.43
C HIS A 4 30.40 11.55 19.24
N LEU A 5 29.85 11.26 18.06
CA LEU A 5 28.40 11.17 17.90
C LEU A 5 27.93 10.11 18.90
N PRO A 6 26.84 10.34 19.65
CA PRO A 6 26.36 9.34 20.60
C PRO A 6 25.98 8.07 19.83
N ASP A 7 26.30 6.91 20.44
CA ASP A 7 25.90 5.56 20.04
C ASP A 7 24.37 5.35 20.12
N ASN A 8 23.59 6.25 19.52
CA ASN A 8 22.16 6.03 19.39
C ASN A 8 21.96 5.14 18.15
N PRO A 9 21.43 3.91 18.32
CA PRO A 9 21.06 3.12 17.16
C PRO A 9 20.11 3.95 16.29
N GLN A 10 20.39 4.03 14.99
CA GLN A 10 19.50 4.74 14.08
C GLN A 10 18.07 4.19 14.25
N PRO A 11 17.05 5.07 14.29
CA PRO A 11 15.68 4.66 14.55
C PRO A 11 15.22 3.64 13.51
N ILE A 12 14.52 2.59 13.97
CA ILE A 12 13.93 1.61 13.06
C ILE A 12 12.65 2.20 12.48
N VAL A 13 12.53 2.12 11.16
CA VAL A 13 11.33 2.56 10.44
C VAL A 13 10.42 1.37 10.22
N ARG A 14 9.28 1.35 10.92
CA ARG A 14 8.24 0.32 10.80
C ARG A 14 7.24 0.74 9.75
N VAL A 15 7.23 0.02 8.64
CA VAL A 15 6.44 0.37 7.46
C VAL A 15 5.15 -0.42 7.46
N ASP A 16 4.04 0.29 7.59
CA ASP A 16 2.74 -0.23 7.17
C ASP A 16 2.67 -0.15 5.64
N VAL A 17 2.80 -1.30 4.97
CA VAL A 17 2.83 -1.35 3.51
C VAL A 17 1.47 -0.99 2.91
N LEU A 18 0.37 -1.30 3.58
CA LEU A 18 -0.97 -1.10 3.03
C LEU A 18 -1.34 0.39 2.96
N SER A 19 -0.68 1.23 3.76
CA SER A 19 -0.74 2.69 3.64
C SER A 19 -0.35 3.24 2.27
N PHE A 20 0.34 2.44 1.43
CA PHE A 20 0.65 2.79 0.05
C PHE A 20 -0.40 2.30 -0.96
N PHE A 21 -1.64 2.03 -0.53
CA PHE A 21 -2.68 1.38 -1.34
C PHE A 21 -2.89 2.00 -2.73
N THR A 22 -2.81 3.33 -2.83
CA THR A 22 -2.94 4.02 -4.13
C THR A 22 -1.82 3.63 -5.11
N LYS A 23 -0.58 3.54 -4.61
CA LYS A 23 0.58 3.10 -5.38
C LYS A 23 0.47 1.61 -5.71
N ILE A 24 0.14 0.77 -4.72
CA ILE A 24 -0.08 -0.68 -4.90
C ILE A 24 -1.09 -0.90 -6.03
N ARG A 25 -2.28 -0.30 -5.92
CA ARG A 25 -3.32 -0.37 -6.95
C ARG A 25 -2.80 0.00 -8.32
N ARG A 26 -2.16 1.17 -8.44
CA ARG A 26 -1.67 1.66 -9.73
C ARG A 26 -0.66 0.69 -10.35
N VAL A 27 0.28 0.20 -9.57
CA VAL A 27 1.39 -0.64 -10.04
C VAL A 27 0.90 -2.04 -10.38
N TYR A 28 0.12 -2.68 -9.51
CA TYR A 28 -0.42 -4.02 -9.73
C TYR A 28 -1.51 -4.06 -10.81
N THR A 29 -2.22 -2.95 -11.05
CA THR A 29 -3.14 -2.84 -12.20
C THR A 29 -2.37 -2.68 -13.52
N ARG A 30 -1.30 -1.88 -13.53
CA ARG A 30 -0.51 -1.62 -14.75
C ARG A 30 0.35 -2.80 -15.18
N HIS A 31 0.79 -3.61 -14.22
CA HIS A 31 1.67 -4.75 -14.42
C HIS A 31 0.99 -6.05 -13.96
N SER A 32 -0.29 -6.21 -14.27
CA SER A 32 -1.07 -7.38 -13.87
C SER A 32 -0.51 -8.69 -14.45
N ASP A 33 0.16 -8.61 -15.59
CA ASP A 33 0.85 -9.66 -16.32
C ASP A 33 2.29 -9.92 -15.83
N ASN A 34 2.87 -9.02 -15.04
CA ASN A 34 4.24 -9.13 -14.54
C ASN A 34 4.34 -8.65 -13.08
N LYS A 35 4.02 -9.56 -12.16
CA LYS A 35 4.03 -9.29 -10.72
C LYS A 35 5.42 -8.98 -10.18
N ALA A 36 6.48 -9.60 -10.70
CA ALA A 36 7.85 -9.29 -10.32
C ALA A 36 8.19 -7.81 -10.56
N LYS A 37 7.80 -7.26 -11.72
CA LYS A 37 7.95 -5.84 -12.02
C LYS A 37 7.10 -4.96 -11.10
N ALA A 38 5.88 -5.41 -10.76
CA ALA A 38 5.04 -4.71 -9.79
C ALA A 38 5.71 -4.61 -8.41
N HIS A 39 6.30 -5.70 -7.91
CA HIS A 39 7.02 -5.73 -6.65
C HIS A 39 8.22 -4.78 -6.64
N ILE A 40 9.04 -4.79 -7.69
CA ILE A 40 10.20 -3.90 -7.82
C ILE A 40 9.78 -2.43 -7.73
N ILE A 41 8.77 -2.03 -8.50
CA ILE A 41 8.32 -0.62 -8.53
C ILE A 41 7.67 -0.20 -7.20
N LEU A 42 6.98 -1.12 -6.51
CA LEU A 42 6.45 -0.84 -5.18
C LEU A 42 7.58 -0.68 -4.17
N PHE A 43 8.55 -1.60 -4.16
CA PHE A 43 9.70 -1.57 -3.29
C PHE A 43 10.54 -0.29 -3.49
N GLU A 44 10.91 0.04 -4.72
CA GLU A 44 11.62 1.27 -5.08
C GLU A 44 10.91 2.54 -4.62
N HIS A 45 9.58 2.49 -4.49
CA HIS A 45 8.82 3.61 -3.96
C HIS A 45 8.90 3.70 -2.43
N ILE A 46 8.75 2.57 -1.73
CA ILE A 46 8.74 2.53 -0.27
C ILE A 46 10.14 2.84 0.32
N ILE A 47 11.22 2.46 -0.35
CA ILE A 47 12.57 2.74 0.14
C ILE A 47 12.99 4.22 -0.01
N LYS A 48 12.18 5.06 -0.66
CA LYS A 48 12.44 6.51 -0.70
C LYS A 48 12.34 7.17 0.68
N TYR A 49 11.75 6.47 1.64
CA TYR A 49 11.44 6.98 2.97
C TYR A 49 12.48 6.58 4.02
N GLY A 50 13.53 5.83 3.65
CA GLY A 50 14.58 5.45 4.59
C GLY A 50 15.49 4.36 4.06
N ASN A 51 16.53 4.04 4.84
CA ASN A 51 17.46 2.97 4.50
C ASN A 51 16.77 1.60 4.68
N PRO A 52 16.73 0.73 3.65
CA PRO A 52 16.13 -0.60 3.75
C PRO A 52 16.70 -1.46 4.88
N SER A 53 17.98 -1.29 5.28
CA SER A 53 18.57 -2.05 6.39
C SER A 53 18.08 -1.63 7.77
N HIS A 54 17.36 -0.51 7.87
CA HIS A 54 16.71 -0.01 9.09
C HIS A 54 15.19 -0.03 8.97
N MET A 55 14.64 -0.73 7.97
CA MET A 55 13.21 -0.82 7.73
C MET A 55 12.69 -2.22 8.05
N VAL A 56 11.52 -2.26 8.67
CA VAL A 56 10.73 -3.49 8.87
C VAL A 56 9.40 -3.33 8.14
N PHE A 57 9.11 -4.21 7.18
CA PHE A 57 7.94 -4.13 6.32
C PHE A 57 6.82 -5.02 6.85
N TYR A 58 5.70 -4.41 7.25
CA TYR A 58 4.53 -5.12 7.74
C TYR A 58 3.44 -5.14 6.67
N VAL A 59 2.95 -6.33 6.36
CA VAL A 59 1.89 -6.56 5.39
C VAL A 59 0.73 -7.26 6.07
N ASP A 60 -0.47 -6.70 5.92
CA ASP A 60 -1.71 -7.31 6.42
C ASP A 60 -1.91 -8.73 5.87
N GLY A 61 -2.19 -9.68 6.77
CA GLY A 61 -2.64 -11.02 6.41
C GLY A 61 -4.15 -11.11 6.31
N ALA A 62 -4.74 -12.06 7.04
CA ALA A 62 -6.15 -12.34 6.97
C ALA A 62 -6.99 -11.25 7.68
N PRO A 63 -8.20 -10.94 7.21
CA PRO A 63 -9.11 -10.03 7.91
C PRO A 63 -9.29 -10.39 9.40
N ALA A 64 -9.15 -9.40 10.29
CA ALA A 64 -9.46 -9.58 11.70
C ALA A 64 -10.96 -9.88 11.90
N PHE A 65 -11.30 -10.70 12.90
CA PHE A 65 -12.67 -11.12 13.16
C PHE A 65 -13.55 -9.92 13.55
N GLU A 66 -13.02 -9.02 14.36
CA GLU A 66 -13.69 -7.80 14.83
C GLU A 66 -14.01 -6.84 13.68
N LYS A 67 -13.19 -6.83 12.62
CA LYS A 67 -13.38 -6.01 11.42
C LYS A 67 -14.27 -6.69 10.36
N LYS A 68 -14.85 -7.87 10.61
CA LYS A 68 -15.64 -8.67 9.63
C LYS A 68 -16.71 -7.86 8.91
N GLU A 69 -17.46 -7.02 9.62
CA GLU A 69 -18.51 -6.19 9.01
C GLU A 69 -17.93 -5.10 8.09
N THR A 70 -16.81 -4.50 8.48
CA THR A 70 -16.07 -3.55 7.64
C THR A 70 -15.58 -4.22 6.36
N HIS A 71 -15.04 -5.44 6.45
CA HIS A 71 -14.62 -6.21 5.28
C HIS A 71 -15.81 -6.61 4.40
N ARG A 72 -16.95 -6.99 4.99
CA ARG A 72 -18.19 -7.28 4.25
C ARG A 72 -18.62 -6.06 3.44
N LYS A 73 -18.72 -4.88 4.05
CA LYS A 73 -19.05 -3.61 3.37
C LYS A 73 -18.05 -3.26 2.26
N ARG A 74 -16.75 -3.44 2.50
CA ARG A 74 -15.71 -3.23 1.47
C ARG A 74 -15.88 -4.19 0.30
N ASN A 75 -16.17 -5.46 0.56
CA ASN A 75 -16.43 -6.47 -0.47
C ASN A 75 -17.69 -6.15 -1.29
N GLU A 76 -18.78 -5.73 -0.64
CA GLU A 76 -20.00 -5.30 -1.35
C GLU A 76 -19.75 -4.11 -2.28
N LYS A 77 -19.00 -3.10 -1.80
CA LYS A 77 -18.57 -1.97 -2.64
C LYS A 77 -17.72 -2.43 -3.81
N GLN A 78 -16.81 -3.37 -3.60
CA GLN A 78 -15.97 -3.95 -4.64
C GLN A 78 -16.79 -4.69 -5.70
N VAL A 79 -17.70 -5.59 -5.28
CA VAL A 79 -18.59 -6.33 -6.18
C VAL A 79 -19.48 -5.38 -6.98
N LYS A 80 -20.03 -4.34 -6.34
CA LYS A 80 -20.80 -3.30 -7.02
C LYS A 80 -19.94 -2.55 -8.05
N ALA A 81 -18.69 -2.22 -7.71
CA ALA A 81 -17.77 -1.56 -8.63
C ALA A 81 -17.43 -2.43 -9.84
N LEU A 82 -17.21 -3.74 -9.66
CA LEU A 82 -16.99 -4.69 -10.75
C LEU A 82 -18.23 -4.83 -11.65
N LYS A 83 -19.43 -4.87 -11.06
CA LYS A 83 -20.69 -4.86 -11.83
C LYS A 83 -20.81 -3.59 -12.68
N ASN A 84 -20.52 -2.43 -12.09
CA ASN A 84 -20.51 -1.15 -12.81
C ASN A 84 -19.45 -1.12 -13.92
N ALA A 85 -18.27 -1.71 -13.68
CA ALA A 85 -17.22 -1.82 -14.68
C ALA A 85 -17.70 -2.64 -15.89
N LYS A 86 -18.37 -3.78 -15.64
CA LYS A 86 -18.96 -4.59 -16.70
C LYS A 86 -19.94 -3.79 -17.56
N VAL A 87 -20.89 -3.08 -16.93
CA VAL A 87 -21.87 -2.24 -17.64
C VAL A 87 -21.18 -1.11 -18.43
N ALA A 88 -20.16 -0.48 -17.84
CA ALA A 88 -19.40 0.58 -18.51
C ALA A 88 -18.63 0.05 -19.74
N ILE A 89 -18.04 -1.15 -19.65
CA ILE A 89 -17.37 -1.83 -20.75
C ILE A 89 -18.38 -2.19 -21.85
N GLU A 90 -19.52 -2.79 -21.49
CA GLU A 90 -20.58 -3.12 -22.46
C GLU A 90 -21.09 -1.88 -23.18
N THR A 91 -21.28 -0.77 -22.45
CA THR A 91 -21.70 0.51 -23.02
C THR A 91 -20.66 1.05 -24.00
N LEU A 92 -19.37 0.95 -23.64
CA LEU A 92 -18.26 1.33 -24.50
C LEU A 92 -18.20 0.46 -25.78
N SER A 93 -18.28 -0.86 -25.63
CA SER A 93 -18.28 -1.80 -26.75
C SER A 93 -19.47 -1.58 -27.68
N ASN A 94 -20.68 -1.42 -27.14
CA ASN A 94 -21.89 -1.13 -27.93
C ASN A 94 -21.74 0.15 -28.75
N ARG A 95 -21.11 1.19 -28.19
CA ARG A 95 -20.87 2.44 -28.90
C ARG A 95 -19.94 2.26 -30.09
N VAL A 96 -18.86 1.51 -29.91
CA VAL A 96 -17.90 1.18 -30.97
C VAL A 96 -18.57 0.31 -32.05
N MET A 97 -19.36 -0.69 -31.66
CA MET A 97 -20.10 -1.54 -32.61
C MET A 97 -21.13 -0.77 -33.44
N GLN A 98 -21.67 0.33 -32.91
CA GLN A 98 -22.55 1.25 -33.66
C GLN A 98 -21.78 2.18 -34.62
N GLY A 99 -20.46 2.02 -34.78
CA GLY A 99 -19.62 2.89 -35.60
C GLY A 99 -19.47 4.31 -35.03
N LYS A 100 -19.85 4.54 -33.77
CA LYS A 100 -19.79 5.85 -33.13
C LYS A 100 -18.48 5.98 -32.34
N PRO A 101 -17.82 7.15 -32.40
CA PRO A 101 -16.61 7.36 -31.61
C PRO A 101 -16.94 7.33 -30.10
N PRO A 102 -16.13 6.64 -29.29
CA PRO A 102 -16.27 6.65 -27.84
C PRO A 102 -15.83 8.00 -27.26
N THR A 103 -16.42 8.40 -26.14
CA THR A 103 -16.05 9.65 -25.47
C THR A 103 -15.02 9.41 -24.36
N LYS A 104 -14.22 10.43 -24.04
CA LYS A 104 -13.28 10.40 -22.91
C LYS A 104 -13.97 10.01 -21.59
N GLN A 105 -15.22 10.42 -21.39
CA GLN A 105 -15.97 10.10 -20.18
C GLN A 105 -16.28 8.60 -20.07
N MET A 106 -16.49 7.90 -21.18
CA MET A 106 -16.73 6.44 -21.15
C MET A 106 -15.48 5.69 -20.66
N PHE A 107 -14.30 6.07 -21.13
CA PHE A 107 -13.03 5.52 -20.63
C PHE A 107 -12.84 5.83 -19.13
N LYS A 108 -13.11 7.06 -18.70
CA LYS A 108 -13.06 7.44 -17.28
C LYS A 108 -14.03 6.61 -16.41
N ASN A 109 -15.23 6.32 -16.91
CA ASN A 109 -16.22 5.52 -16.19
C ASN A 109 -15.76 4.07 -16.02
N VAL A 110 -15.17 3.47 -17.07
CA VAL A 110 -14.55 2.14 -17.01
C VAL A 110 -13.41 2.17 -15.99
N GLU A 111 -12.47 3.10 -16.14
CA GLU A 111 -11.32 3.22 -15.25
C GLU A 111 -11.72 3.42 -13.78
N SER A 112 -12.65 4.33 -13.48
CA SER A 112 -13.11 4.59 -12.12
C SER A 112 -13.77 3.35 -11.50
N SER A 113 -14.55 2.61 -12.29
CA SER A 113 -15.24 1.41 -11.80
C SER A 113 -14.24 0.27 -11.54
N LEU A 114 -13.28 0.07 -12.45
CA LEU A 114 -12.20 -0.91 -12.27
C LEU A 114 -11.32 -0.56 -11.06
N ARG A 115 -10.99 0.72 -10.87
CA ARG A 115 -10.24 1.19 -9.69
C ARG A 115 -10.96 0.90 -8.39
N GLY A 116 -12.29 0.95 -8.37
CA GLY A 116 -13.11 0.59 -7.20
C GLY A 116 -13.23 -0.92 -6.98
N GLY A 117 -13.03 -1.71 -8.04
CA GLY A 117 -13.00 -3.17 -8.01
C GLY A 117 -11.65 -3.77 -7.63
N PHE A 118 -10.59 -2.98 -7.56
CA PHE A 118 -9.26 -3.47 -7.22
C PHE A 118 -9.18 -3.94 -5.76
N LYS A 119 -8.58 -5.12 -5.56
CA LYS A 119 -8.19 -5.66 -4.27
C LYS A 119 -6.79 -6.23 -4.40
N TRP A 120 -5.90 -5.85 -3.48
CA TRP A 120 -4.62 -6.51 -3.33
C TRP A 120 -4.85 -7.83 -2.60
N SER A 121 -4.74 -8.94 -3.34
CA SER A 121 -5.07 -10.28 -2.85
C SER A 121 -4.10 -10.72 -1.75
N LEU A 122 -4.50 -11.72 -0.95
CA LEU A 122 -3.60 -12.29 0.06
C LEU A 122 -2.37 -12.93 -0.62
N HIS A 123 -2.59 -13.63 -1.73
CA HIS A 123 -1.50 -14.21 -2.51
C HIS A 123 -0.50 -13.16 -3.02
N ASP A 124 -0.98 -12.03 -3.58
CA ASP A 124 -0.11 -10.94 -4.04
C ASP A 124 0.68 -10.27 -2.89
N ARG A 125 0.19 -10.38 -1.65
CA ARG A 125 0.83 -9.89 -0.44
C ARG A 125 1.90 -10.87 0.05
N GLU A 126 1.56 -12.15 0.13
CA GLU A 126 2.49 -13.25 0.42
C GLU A 126 3.68 -13.21 -0.54
N ASP A 127 3.42 -13.15 -1.85
CA ASP A 127 4.45 -13.05 -2.88
C ASP A 127 5.33 -11.80 -2.70
N PHE A 128 4.74 -10.67 -2.31
CA PHE A 128 5.51 -9.45 -2.04
C PHE A 128 6.40 -9.57 -0.80
N VAL A 129 5.92 -10.23 0.27
CA VAL A 129 6.71 -10.51 1.47
C VAL A 129 7.89 -11.42 1.11
N GLU A 130 7.66 -12.49 0.35
CA GLU A 130 8.72 -13.38 -0.11
C GLU A 130 9.72 -12.67 -1.03
N PHE A 131 9.26 -11.76 -1.89
CA PHE A 131 10.12 -10.89 -2.69
C PHE A 131 11.06 -10.02 -1.84
N LEU A 132 10.58 -9.50 -0.71
CA LEU A 132 11.39 -8.68 0.22
C LEU A 132 12.36 -9.56 1.02
N ARG A 133 11.90 -10.71 1.52
CA ARG A 133 12.74 -11.68 2.24
C ARG A 133 13.85 -12.25 1.37
N GLY A 134 13.58 -12.51 0.09
CA GLY A 134 14.58 -12.91 -0.90
C GLY A 134 15.67 -11.86 -1.13
N ARG A 135 15.46 -10.61 -0.69
CA ARG A 135 16.45 -9.52 -0.66
C ARG A 135 17.09 -9.31 0.72
N GLN A 136 16.88 -10.24 1.64
CA GLN A 136 17.39 -10.20 3.02
C GLN A 136 16.86 -8.99 3.81
N LEU A 137 15.64 -8.54 3.53
CA LEU A 137 14.96 -7.48 4.27
C LEU A 137 14.03 -8.08 5.33
N ASP A 138 13.83 -7.38 6.46
CA ASP A 138 12.87 -7.78 7.48
C ASP A 138 11.44 -7.47 6.99
N ALA A 139 10.74 -8.51 6.54
CA ALA A 139 9.36 -8.41 6.11
C ALA A 139 8.47 -9.46 6.79
N ARG A 140 7.31 -9.00 7.26
CA ARG A 140 6.37 -9.75 8.09
C ARG A 140 5.00 -9.75 7.44
N LEU A 141 4.51 -10.95 7.12
CA LEU A 141 3.09 -11.17 6.89
C LEU A 141 2.41 -11.27 8.26
N CYS A 142 1.57 -10.31 8.60
CA CYS A 142 0.90 -10.26 9.88
C CYS A 142 -0.21 -11.32 9.93
N PRO A 143 -0.54 -11.90 11.09
CA PRO A 143 -1.67 -12.85 11.18
C PRO A 143 -2.98 -12.20 10.75
N THR A 144 -3.17 -10.93 11.15
CA THR A 144 -4.31 -10.11 10.73
C THR A 144 -3.88 -8.74 10.23
N GLU A 145 -4.15 -7.68 10.97
CA GLU A 145 -3.86 -6.30 10.60
C GLU A 145 -2.43 -5.91 11.06
N ALA A 146 -1.72 -5.14 10.25
CA ALA A 146 -0.35 -4.72 10.52
C ALA A 146 -0.23 -3.76 11.70
N ASP A 147 -1.26 -2.96 11.97
CA ASP A 147 -1.32 -1.99 13.07
C ASP A 147 -1.01 -2.62 14.44
N VAL A 148 -1.62 -3.76 14.76
CA VAL A 148 -1.41 -4.49 16.01
C VAL A 148 0.03 -5.01 16.11
N ALA A 149 0.57 -5.59 15.04
CA ALA A 149 1.92 -6.14 15.04
C ALA A 149 2.98 -5.03 15.17
N ILE A 150 2.80 -3.94 14.42
CA ILE A 150 3.67 -2.77 14.52
C ILE A 150 3.63 -2.20 15.93
N ALA A 151 2.44 -1.98 16.49
CA ALA A 151 2.30 -1.41 17.84
C ALA A 151 2.93 -2.30 18.92
N ALA A 152 2.81 -3.62 18.80
CA ALA A 152 3.43 -4.57 19.72
C ALA A 152 4.96 -4.58 19.63
N ASP A 153 5.50 -4.46 18.42
CA ASP A 153 6.95 -4.45 18.21
C ASP A 153 7.60 -3.09 18.46
N CYS A 154 6.80 -2.00 18.42
CA CYS A 154 7.26 -0.62 18.49
C CYS A 154 8.04 -0.34 19.78
N GLN A 155 9.26 0.16 19.62
CA GLN A 155 10.13 0.60 20.70
C GLN A 155 10.17 2.12 20.78
N PRO A 156 10.57 2.69 21.93
CA PRO A 156 10.89 4.11 22.00
C PRO A 156 11.90 4.49 20.91
N GLN A 157 11.66 5.60 20.22
CA GLN A 157 12.43 6.12 19.07
C GLN A 157 12.15 5.47 17.70
N ASP A 158 11.37 4.39 17.64
CA ASP A 158 10.93 3.86 16.34
C ASP A 158 10.01 4.86 15.62
N ILE A 159 10.05 4.80 14.29
CA ILE A 159 9.25 5.65 13.42
C ILE A 159 8.24 4.77 12.69
N ILE A 160 6.95 5.07 12.82
CA ILE A 160 5.92 4.37 12.04
C ILE A 160 5.65 5.12 10.75
N LEU A 161 5.90 4.47 9.62
CA LEU A 161 5.57 4.98 8.30
C LEU A 161 4.19 4.48 7.87
N THR A 162 3.17 5.34 8.02
CA THR A 162 1.77 4.98 7.78
C THR A 162 0.92 6.19 7.35
N GLN A 163 -0.19 5.93 6.65
CA GLN A 163 -1.28 6.85 6.40
C GLN A 163 -2.49 6.55 7.30
N ASP A 164 -2.50 5.44 8.04
CA ASP A 164 -3.58 5.10 8.94
C ASP A 164 -3.53 5.98 10.20
N PHE A 165 -4.70 6.39 10.67
CA PHE A 165 -4.87 7.16 11.90
C PHE A 165 -5.05 6.26 13.12
N ASP A 166 -5.35 4.98 12.93
CA ASP A 166 -5.56 4.03 14.04
C ASP A 166 -4.30 3.92 14.94
N PHE A 167 -3.12 4.25 14.40
CA PHE A 167 -1.85 4.30 15.14
C PHE A 167 -1.82 5.30 16.30
N PHE A 168 -2.65 6.35 16.30
CA PHE A 168 -2.75 7.29 17.41
C PHE A 168 -3.39 6.68 18.67
N ALA A 169 -4.02 5.51 18.56
CA ALA A 169 -4.65 4.83 19.69
C ALA A 169 -3.68 3.96 20.52
N TYR A 170 -2.44 3.77 20.07
CA TYR A 170 -1.47 2.89 20.73
C TYR A 170 -0.42 3.71 21.49
N ASP A 171 -0.34 3.51 22.81
CA ASP A 171 0.60 4.23 23.68
C ASP A 171 2.08 3.96 23.35
N SER A 172 2.39 2.83 22.71
CA SER A 172 3.74 2.48 22.26
C SER A 172 4.22 3.32 21.08
N VAL A 173 3.31 4.03 20.41
CA VAL A 173 3.60 4.80 19.20
C VAL A 173 3.91 6.24 19.56
N THR A 174 5.18 6.60 19.45
CA THR A 174 5.65 7.96 19.79
C THR A 174 5.90 8.83 18.56
N THR A 175 6.26 8.22 17.42
CA THR A 175 6.61 8.96 16.20
C THR A 175 5.94 8.33 14.98
N ILE A 176 5.23 9.16 14.21
CA ILE A 176 4.56 8.76 12.96
C ILE A 176 5.07 9.64 11.83
N TRP A 177 5.55 9.01 10.76
CA TRP A 177 5.79 9.64 9.47
C TRP A 177 4.66 9.32 8.52
N ARG A 178 4.02 10.37 8.00
CA ARG A 178 2.91 10.23 7.06
C ARG A 178 3.37 10.65 5.67
N PRO A 179 3.35 9.74 4.69
CA PRO A 179 3.58 10.11 3.30
C PRO A 179 2.52 11.10 2.82
N VAL A 180 2.86 12.39 2.73
CA VAL A 180 1.99 13.44 2.18
C VAL A 180 2.37 13.74 0.72
N GLY A 181 1.38 13.72 -0.18
CA GLY A 181 1.54 14.17 -1.57
C GLY A 181 2.20 13.20 -2.56
N LYS A 182 2.47 13.69 -3.77
CA LYS A 182 3.29 12.99 -4.78
C LYS A 182 4.75 13.22 -4.44
N TRP A 183 5.49 12.17 -4.13
CA TRP A 183 6.93 12.24 -3.83
C TRP A 183 7.82 12.76 -4.98
N ASP A 184 7.25 13.08 -6.12
CA ASP A 184 7.97 13.70 -7.23
C ASP A 184 8.28 15.20 -6.97
N GLU A 185 7.78 15.79 -5.86
CA GLU A 185 7.94 17.23 -5.54
C GLU A 185 8.64 17.52 -4.20
N VAL A 186 9.02 16.51 -3.41
CA VAL A 186 9.69 16.74 -2.12
C VAL A 186 11.18 16.99 -2.36
N LYS A 187 11.56 18.25 -2.54
CA LYS A 187 12.95 18.68 -2.29
C LYS A 187 13.20 18.56 -0.80
N VAL A 188 14.06 17.64 -0.40
CA VAL A 188 14.64 17.64 0.95
C VAL A 188 15.40 18.96 1.07
N LEU A 189 14.87 19.89 1.87
CA LEU A 189 15.63 21.04 2.31
C LEU A 189 16.55 20.54 3.43
N GLU A 190 17.80 20.30 3.08
CA GLU A 190 18.87 20.17 4.06
C GLU A 190 19.07 21.55 4.68
N TYR A 191 18.96 21.63 6.02
CA TYR A 191 19.37 22.79 6.82
C TYR A 191 20.74 22.51 7.43
#